data_AF-A0AAW1YQR8-F1
#
_entry.id   AF-A0AAW1YQR8-F1
#
_cell.length_a   1.000
_cell.length_b   1.000
_cell.length_c   1.000
_cell.angle_alpha   90.00
_cell.angle_beta   90.00
_cell.angle_gamma   90.00
#
_symmetry.space_group_name_H-M   'P 1'
#
loop_
_entity.id
_entity.type
_entity.pdbx_description
1 polymer ?
#
loop_
_entity_poly.entity_id
_entity_poly.type
_entity_poly.pdbx_seq_one_letter_code
_entity_poly.pdbx_strand_id
1 'polypeptide(L)'
;MEIDQWLHIFCSMVTNAKILEVLSLGEEESYKERKQVISAEFVLATPYVPAREAQFVRYSHQQLDGSWIVVDVSVDELRQFHRPSTRSVCRKRPSGCLIRDMQNGSSLVT
;
A
#
# COMPACT_ATOMS: atom_id res chain seq x y z
N MET A 1 -3.78 4.99 5.78
CA MET A 1 -3.39 4.02 6.82
C MET A 1 -1.93 4.26 7.17
N GLU A 2 -1.61 4.36 8.46
CA GLU A 2 -0.23 4.52 8.93
C GLU A 2 0.58 3.24 8.69
N ILE A 3 1.86 3.40 8.34
CA ILE A 3 2.70 2.29 7.86
C ILE A 3 2.93 1.23 8.95
N ASP A 4 3.07 1.66 10.20
CA ASP A 4 3.30 0.77 11.34
C ASP A 4 2.07 -0.09 11.65
N GLN A 5 0.87 0.48 11.52
CA GLN A 5 -0.38 -0.27 11.64
C GLN A 5 -0.51 -1.29 10.51
N TRP A 6 -0.13 -0.89 9.28
CA TRP A 6 -0.14 -1.80 8.13
C TRP A 6 0.79 -3.00 8.35
N LEU A 7 2.01 -2.76 8.83
CA LEU A 7 2.96 -3.82 9.15
C LEU A 7 2.45 -4.76 10.24
N HIS A 8 1.83 -4.21 11.29
CA HIS A 8 1.29 -5.01 12.37
C HIS A 8 0.14 -5.93 11.88
N ILE A 9 -0.78 -5.41 11.07
CA ILE A 9 -1.95 -6.17 10.58
C ILE A 9 -1.55 -7.21 9.54
N PHE A 10 -0.57 -6.91 8.69
CA PHE A 10 -0.19 -7.76 7.55
C PHE A 10 1.19 -8.43 7.73
N CYS A 11 1.68 -8.60 8.96
CA CYS A 11 3.02 -9.09 9.28
C CYS A 11 3.34 -10.47 8.69
N SER A 12 2.32 -11.29 8.38
CA SER A 12 2.49 -12.60 7.74
C SER A 12 2.83 -12.52 6.24
N MET A 13 2.57 -11.38 5.60
CA MET A 13 2.80 -11.15 4.18
C MET A 13 3.75 -9.99 3.90
N VAL A 14 3.88 -9.05 4.84
CA VAL A 14 4.71 -7.85 4.71
C VAL A 14 5.67 -7.77 5.89
N THR A 15 6.96 -7.98 5.63
CA THR A 15 7.99 -8.03 6.67
C THR A 15 8.67 -6.68 6.90
N ASN A 16 8.63 -5.81 5.90
CA ASN A 16 9.20 -4.46 5.98
C ASN A 16 8.41 -3.52 5.08
N ALA A 17 8.24 -2.28 5.51
CA ALA A 17 7.62 -1.25 4.71
C ALA A 17 8.12 0.12 5.13
N LYS A 18 8.29 1.01 4.15
CA LYS A 18 8.75 2.38 4.37
C LYS A 18 8.01 3.32 3.44
N ILE A 19 7.58 4.45 3.97
CA ILE A 19 7.14 5.59 3.17
C ILE A 19 8.41 6.24 2.62
N LEU A 20 8.54 6.26 1.30
CA LEU A 20 9.64 6.94 0.61
C LEU A 20 9.33 8.42 0.43
N GLU A 21 8.07 8.74 0.14
CA GLU A 21 7.61 10.10 -0.13
C GLU A 21 6.12 10.21 0.17
N VAL A 22 5.68 11.39 0.64
CA VAL A 22 4.26 11.73 0.79
C VAL A 22 3.93 12.76 -0.27
N LEU A 23 3.13 12.37 -1.27
CA LEU A 23 2.75 13.22 -2.40
C LEU A 23 1.55 14.12 -2.07
N SER A 24 0.69 13.67 -1.15
CA SER A 24 -0.44 14.44 -0.64
C SER A 24 -0.81 13.94 0.75
N LEU A 25 -0.77 14.86 1.72
CA LEU A 25 -1.38 14.75 3.03
C LEU A 25 -2.74 15.45 2.87
N GLY A 26 -3.87 14.73 2.89
CA GLY A 26 -5.18 15.37 2.71
C GLY A 26 -5.39 16.56 3.65
N GLU A 27 -6.36 17.42 3.33
CA GLU A 27 -6.70 18.60 4.14
C GLU A 27 -6.85 18.21 5.62
N GLU A 28 -6.19 18.97 6.51
CA GLU A 28 -6.01 18.63 7.94
C GLU A 28 -7.31 18.30 8.67
N GLU A 29 -8.44 18.87 8.23
CA GLU A 29 -9.75 18.68 8.85
C GLU A 29 -10.50 17.44 8.36
N SER A 30 -10.15 16.85 7.20
CA SER A 30 -10.99 15.79 6.60
C SER A 30 -10.27 14.48 6.31
N TYR A 31 -8.94 14.44 6.18
CA TYR A 31 -8.15 13.25 5.80
C TYR A 31 -8.72 12.47 4.59
N LYS A 32 -9.60 13.07 3.78
CA LYS A 32 -10.36 12.40 2.71
C LYS A 32 -9.50 11.92 1.56
N GLU A 33 -8.23 12.30 1.52
CA GLU A 33 -7.28 11.91 0.50
C GLU A 33 -5.88 11.71 1.07
N ARG A 34 -5.17 10.70 0.60
CA ARG A 34 -3.75 10.50 0.92
C ARG A 34 -3.04 9.81 -0.24
N LYS A 35 -1.90 10.34 -0.67
CA LYS A 35 -1.03 9.76 -1.70
C LYS A 35 0.38 9.59 -1.15
N GLN A 36 0.90 8.37 -1.19
CA GLN A 36 2.23 8.06 -0.65
C GLN A 36 2.97 7.09 -1.57
N VAL A 37 4.28 7.30 -1.73
CA VAL A 37 5.19 6.33 -2.34
C VAL A 37 5.67 5.40 -1.23
N ILE A 38 5.46 4.10 -1.41
CA ILE A 38 5.80 3.06 -0.43
C ILE A 38 6.78 2.07 -1.07
N SER A 39 7.84 1.71 -0.34
CA SER A 39 8.57 0.46 -0.56
C SER A 39 8.09 -0.58 0.44
N ALA A 40 7.77 -1.78 -0.02
CA ALA A 40 7.38 -2.89 0.85
C ALA A 40 8.04 -4.20 0.43
N GLU A 41 8.44 -4.99 1.42
CA GLU A 41 8.91 -6.35 1.27
C GLU A 41 7.76 -7.33 1.48
N PHE A 42 7.45 -8.10 0.45
CA PHE A 42 6.43 -9.12 0.45
C PHE A 42 7.05 -10.51 0.58
N VAL A 43 6.45 -11.33 1.45
CA VAL A 43 6.79 -12.75 1.62
C VAL A 43 5.55 -13.60 1.33
N LEU A 44 5.79 -14.79 0.79
CA LEU A 44 4.76 -15.81 0.66
C LEU A 44 4.99 -16.88 1.72
N ALA A 45 3.91 -17.56 2.12
CA ALA A 45 3.97 -18.70 3.04
C ALA A 45 4.54 -19.96 2.36
N THR A 46 5.65 -19.83 1.64
CA THR A 46 6.34 -20.91 0.93
C THR A 46 7.83 -20.61 0.80
N PRO A 47 8.72 -21.60 1.03
CA PRO A 47 10.17 -21.42 0.91
C PRO A 47 10.65 -21.32 -0.55
N TYR A 48 9.79 -21.66 -1.52
CA TYR A 48 10.16 -21.69 -2.93
C TYR A 48 10.15 -20.31 -3.60
N VAL A 49 9.61 -19.29 -2.93
CA VAL A 49 9.57 -17.92 -3.45
C VAL A 49 10.30 -17.00 -2.46
N PRO A 50 11.45 -16.42 -2.85
CA PRO A 50 12.17 -15.50 -1.98
C PRO A 50 11.36 -14.22 -1.76
N ALA A 51 11.67 -13.50 -0.69
CA ALA A 51 11.10 -12.19 -0.41
C ALA A 51 11.32 -11.24 -1.59
N ARG A 52 10.30 -10.44 -1.91
CA ARG A 52 10.30 -9.50 -3.04
C ARG A 52 10.06 -8.10 -2.56
N GLU A 53 10.81 -7.15 -3.11
CA GLU A 53 10.58 -5.74 -2.84
C GLU A 53 9.75 -5.14 -3.99
N ALA A 54 8.74 -4.36 -3.65
CA ALA A 54 7.97 -3.57 -4.62
C ALA A 54 7.86 -2.12 -4.15
N GLN A 55 8.01 -1.21 -5.11
CA GLN A 55 7.73 0.21 -4.92
C GLN A 55 6.46 0.58 -5.68
N PHE A 56 5.55 1.25 -4.99
CA PHE A 56 4.25 1.62 -5.52
C PHE A 56 3.73 2.89 -4.87
N VAL A 57 2.91 3.63 -5.61
CA VAL A 57 2.07 4.68 -5.05
C VAL A 57 0.84 4.03 -4.45
N ARG A 58 0.56 4.31 -3.18
CA ARG A 58 -0.73 4.05 -2.54
C ARG A 58 -1.55 5.33 -2.53
N TYR A 59 -2.70 5.26 -3.18
CA TYR A 59 -3.74 6.27 -3.12
C TYR A 59 -4.84 5.79 -2.19
N SER A 60 -5.26 6.61 -1.23
CA SER A 60 -6.43 6.38 -0.39
C SER A 60 -7.35 7.58 -0.50
N HIS A 61 -8.62 7.35 -0.80
CA HIS A 61 -9.59 8.43 -0.97
C HIS A 61 -10.98 8.05 -0.51
N GLN A 62 -11.63 8.94 0.20
CA GLN A 62 -13.03 8.81 0.58
C GLN A 62 -13.92 9.37 -0.53
N GLN A 63 -14.75 8.50 -1.09
CA GLN A 63 -15.74 8.81 -2.11
C GLN A 63 -16.89 9.65 -1.54
N LEU A 64 -17.68 10.25 -2.45
CA LEU A 64 -18.86 11.05 -2.08
C LEU A 64 -19.91 10.25 -1.29
N ASP A 65 -20.01 8.94 -1.52
CA ASP A 65 -20.90 8.04 -0.80
C ASP A 65 -20.36 7.59 0.57
N GLY A 66 -19.20 8.13 0.98
CA GLY A 66 -18.53 7.81 2.24
C GLY A 66 -17.65 6.56 2.19
N SER A 67 -17.66 5.80 1.09
CA SER A 67 -16.80 4.63 0.90
C SER A 67 -15.33 5.02 0.69
N TRP A 68 -14.40 4.10 0.98
CA TRP A 68 -12.98 4.33 0.80
C TRP A 68 -12.44 3.49 -0.35
N ILE A 69 -11.72 4.13 -1.27
CA ILE A 69 -10.88 3.43 -2.23
C ILE A 69 -9.44 3.44 -1.75
N VAL A 70 -8.78 2.31 -1.85
CA VAL A 70 -7.33 2.18 -1.71
C VAL A 70 -6.81 1.57 -3.00
N VAL A 71 -5.88 2.24 -3.67
CA VAL A 71 -5.31 1.77 -4.94
C VAL A 71 -3.79 1.83 -4.86
N ASP A 72 -3.15 0.70 -5.17
CA ASP A 72 -1.71 0.53 -5.28
C ASP A 72 -1.32 0.37 -6.75
N VAL A 73 -0.46 1.26 -7.24
CA VAL A 73 0.07 1.22 -8.61
C VAL A 73 1.60 1.28 -8.56
N SER A 74 2.28 0.33 -9.19
CA SER A 74 3.73 0.34 -9.25
C SER A 74 4.28 1.58 -9.93
N VAL A 75 5.43 2.05 -9.43
CA VAL A 75 6.17 3.14 -10.07
C VAL A 75 7.12 2.49 -11.08
N ASP A 76 6.65 2.35 -12.32
CA ASP A 76 7.31 1.57 -13.37
C ASP A 76 8.68 2.12 -13.81
N GLU A 77 9.00 3.35 -13.42
CA GLU A 77 10.12 4.13 -13.96
C GLU A 77 11.22 4.48 -12.95
N LEU A 78 11.10 4.07 -11.68
CA LEU A 78 12.14 4.32 -10.67
C LEU A 78 13.36 3.39 -10.79
N ARG A 79 13.72 3.01 -12.03
CA ARG A 79 15.00 2.41 -12.38
C ARG A 79 16.20 3.28 -11.98
N GLN A 80 15.98 4.55 -11.62
CA GLN A 80 17.04 5.46 -11.16
C GLN A 80 17.40 5.28 -9.68
N PHE A 81 16.54 4.67 -8.85
CA PHE A 81 16.90 4.29 -7.49
C PHE A 81 17.59 2.92 -7.50
N HIS A 82 18.75 2.85 -8.16
CA HIS A 82 19.70 1.75 -8.01
C HIS A 82 20.24 1.72 -6.57
N ARG A 83 19.45 1.20 -5.63
CA ARG A 83 20.03 0.55 -4.47
C ARG A 83 20.41 -0.87 -4.89
N PRO A 84 21.59 -1.38 -4.52
CA PRO A 84 21.88 -2.79 -4.62
C PRO A 84 21.06 -3.49 -3.54
N SER A 85 19.76 -3.66 -3.75
CA SER A 85 19.00 -4.58 -2.91
C SER A 85 19.42 -5.98 -3.35
N THR A 86 19.83 -6.80 -2.39
CA THR A 86 20.09 -8.24 -2.58
C THR A 86 18.79 -9.02 -2.87
N ARG A 87 17.67 -8.31 -3.01
CA ARG A 87 16.30 -8.84 -3.05
C ARG A 87 15.76 -8.70 -4.46
N SER A 88 14.92 -9.64 -4.85
CA SER A 88 14.27 -9.60 -6.16
C SER A 88 13.29 -8.42 -6.20
N VAL A 89 13.63 -7.38 -6.97
CA VAL A 89 12.70 -6.27 -7.24
C VAL A 89 11.60 -6.76 -8.18
N CYS A 90 10.35 -6.52 -7.81
CA CYS A 90 9.20 -6.91 -8.60
C CYS A 90 8.27 -5.71 -8.85
N ARG A 91 7.59 -5.76 -10.00
CA ARG A 91 6.51 -4.84 -10.34
C ARG A 91 5.20 -5.40 -9.79
N LYS A 92 4.57 -4.64 -8.88
CA LYS A 92 3.23 -4.93 -8.37
C LYS A 92 2.21 -4.50 -9.43
N ARG A 93 1.36 -5.42 -9.87
CA ARG A 93 0.25 -5.06 -10.76
C ARG A 93 -0.71 -4.11 -10.03
N PRO A 94 -1.47 -3.26 -10.77
CA PRO A 94 -2.52 -2.45 -10.17
C PRO A 94 -3.40 -3.32 -9.28
N SER A 95 -3.57 -2.89 -8.04
CA SER A 95 -4.30 -3.63 -7.01
C SER A 95 -4.88 -2.65 -6.00
N GLY A 96 -5.72 -3.11 -5.09
CA GLY A 96 -6.38 -2.21 -4.17
C GLY A 96 -7.57 -2.87 -3.50
N CYS A 97 -8.36 -2.08 -2.79
CA CYS A 97 -9.66 -2.47 -2.31
C CYS A 97 -10.63 -1.27 -2.26
N LEU A 98 -11.91 -1.59 -2.28
CA LEU A 98 -13.01 -0.69 -1.98
C LEU A 98 -13.62 -1.12 -0.64
N ILE A 99 -13.72 -0.19 0.30
CA ILE A 99 -14.24 -0.42 1.65
C ILE A 99 -15.55 0.38 1.78
N ARG A 100 -16.65 -0.32 2.02
CA ARG A 100 -17.98 0.28 2.22
C ARG A 100 -18.49 -0.06 3.61
N ASP A 101 -19.04 0.94 4.31
CA ASP A 101 -19.76 0.70 5.56
C ASP A 101 -21.13 0.06 5.28
N MET A 102 -21.47 -0.98 6.04
CA MET A 102 -22.74 -1.70 5.94
C MET A 102 -23.77 -1.27 7.01
N GLN A 103 -23.47 -0.23 7.80
CA GLN A 103 -24.35 0.35 8.85
C GLN A 103 -24.74 -0.63 9.97
N ASN A 104 -24.04 -1.75 10.08
CA ASN A 104 -24.25 -2.78 11.09
C ASN A 104 -22.99 -3.03 11.94
N GLY A 105 -22.04 -2.09 11.91
CA GLY A 105 -20.73 -2.21 12.54
C GLY A 105 -19.72 -3.05 11.76
N SER A 106 -20.04 -3.48 10.54
CA SER A 106 -19.12 -4.21 9.66
C SER A 106 -18.92 -3.50 8.32
N SER A 107 -17.85 -3.87 7.61
CA SER A 107 -17.48 -3.28 6.32
C SER A 107 -17.45 -4.34 5.23
N LEU A 108 -17.98 -4.00 4.06
CA LEU A 108 -17.79 -4.77 2.84
C LEU A 108 -16.48 -4.34 2.18
N VAL A 109 -15.59 -5.29 1.94
CA VAL A 109 -14.31 -5.07 1.27
C VAL A 109 -14.28 -5.85 -0.03
N THR A 110 -13.97 -5.19 -1.16
CA THR A 110 -13.83 -5.81 -2.49
C THR A 110 -12.52 -5.42 -3.14
#